data_AF-A0A1V3XB75-F1
#
_entry.id   AF-A0A1V3XB75-F1
#
_cell.length_a   1.000
_cell.length_b   1.000
_cell.length_c   1.000
_cell.angle_alpha   90.00
_cell.angle_beta   90.00
_cell.angle_gamma   90.00
#
_symmetry.space_group_name_H-M   'P 1'
#
loop_
_entity.id
_entity.type
_entity.pdbx_description
1 polymer ?
#
loop_
_entity_poly.entity_id
_entity_poly.type
_entity_poly.pdbx_seq_one_letter_code
_entity_poly.pdbx_strand_id
1 'polypeptide(L)'
;MAAEKRFLSVERIVSTEELVKAVPPQALLVNRMMVDAVVEAPGGAHFTTAAPDYGRDEKFQRHYAEAASTEDGWREFVATYLSGGEDDYQAAVREFGASS
;
A
#
# COMPACT_ATOMS: atom_id res chain seq x y z
N MET A 1 6.58 6.45 21.74
CA MET A 1 5.44 5.96 20.94
C MET A 1 4.20 6.73 21.31
N ALA A 2 3.40 7.16 20.33
CA ALA A 2 2.32 8.12 20.53
C ALA A 2 0.90 7.53 20.46
N ALA A 3 0.71 6.39 19.79
CA ALA A 3 -0.59 5.76 19.61
C ALA A 3 -0.84 4.63 20.61
N GLU A 4 -2.10 4.50 21.05
CA GLU A 4 -2.58 3.41 21.91
C GLU A 4 -2.72 2.09 21.14
N LYS A 5 -3.18 2.15 19.88
CA LYS A 5 -3.29 1.00 18.97
C LYS A 5 -2.45 1.22 17.72
N ARG A 6 -1.67 0.22 17.32
CA ARG A 6 -0.65 0.30 16.27
C ARG A 6 -0.81 -0.89 15.32
N PHE A 7 -1.26 -0.58 14.11
CA PHE A 7 -1.44 -1.54 13.02
C PHE A 7 -0.33 -1.33 12.00
N LEU A 8 0.30 -2.41 11.56
CA LEU A 8 1.37 -2.38 10.57
C LEU A 8 0.98 -3.24 9.37
N SER A 9 0.75 -2.62 8.21
CA SER A 9 0.71 -3.34 6.95
C SER A 9 2.13 -3.67 6.49
N VAL A 10 2.30 -4.84 5.88
CA VAL A 10 3.58 -5.31 5.32
C VAL A 10 3.32 -5.96 3.96
N GLU A 11 4.31 -5.89 3.07
CA GLU A 11 4.26 -6.57 1.77
C GLU A 11 4.22 -8.08 1.90
N ARG A 12 4.89 -8.63 2.93
CA ARG A 12 4.95 -10.07 3.19
C ARG A 12 5.14 -10.36 4.66
N ILE A 13 4.40 -11.33 5.17
CA ILE A 13 4.63 -11.92 6.49
C ILE A 13 5.62 -13.07 6.35
N VAL A 14 6.68 -13.03 7.15
CA VAL A 14 7.74 -14.04 7.15
C VAL A 14 8.00 -14.54 8.57
N SER A 15 8.71 -15.66 8.68
CA SER A 15 9.20 -16.12 9.98
C SER A 15 10.16 -15.08 10.59
N THR A 16 10.23 -15.03 11.92
CA THR A 16 11.19 -14.14 12.60
C THR A 16 12.64 -14.47 12.20
N GLU A 17 12.96 -15.74 11.99
CA GLU A 17 14.31 -16.15 11.53
C GLU A 17 14.65 -15.58 10.16
N GLU A 18 13.71 -15.61 9.23
CA GLU A 18 13.89 -15.01 7.90
C GLU A 18 14.02 -13.49 8.00
N LEU A 19 13.15 -12.82 8.77
CA LEU A 19 13.16 -11.37 8.94
C LEU A 19 14.51 -10.85 9.44
N VAL A 20 15.07 -11.48 10.48
CA VAL A 20 16.35 -11.02 11.07
C VAL A 20 17.57 -11.32 10.20
N LYS A 21 17.44 -12.24 9.24
CA LYS A 21 18.48 -12.56 8.25
C LYS A 21 18.38 -11.72 6.98
N ALA A 22 17.20 -11.19 6.67
CA ALA A 22 16.94 -10.44 5.43
C ALA A 22 17.61 -9.06 5.40
N VAL A 23 17.82 -8.43 6.55
CA VAL A 23 18.35 -7.06 6.66
C VAL A 23 19.33 -6.92 7.83
N PRO A 24 20.22 -5.90 7.81
CA PRO A 24 21.04 -5.58 8.97
C PRO A 24 20.18 -5.25 10.20
N PRO A 25 20.65 -5.53 11.43
CA PRO A 25 19.86 -5.26 12.65
C PRO A 25 19.38 -3.82 12.80
N GLN A 26 20.10 -2.85 12.24
CA GLN A 26 19.74 -1.42 12.28
C GLN A 26 18.51 -1.09 11.42
N ALA A 27 18.16 -1.95 10.46
CA ALA A 27 16.95 -1.82 9.65
C ALA A 27 15.71 -2.43 10.32
N LEU A 28 15.86 -3.14 11.45
CA LEU A 28 14.75 -3.66 12.26
C LEU A 28 14.23 -2.56 13.20
N LEU A 29 13.55 -1.56 12.62
CA LEU A 29 13.18 -0.32 13.31
C LEU A 29 12.07 -0.48 14.35
N VAL A 30 11.21 -1.49 14.18
CA VAL A 30 10.05 -1.75 15.04
C VAL A 30 10.16 -3.11 15.70
N ASN A 31 9.80 -3.20 16.99
CA ASN A 31 9.80 -4.45 17.74
C ASN A 31 8.39 -4.82 18.21
N ARG A 32 8.22 -6.03 18.77
CA ARG A 32 6.92 -6.54 19.21
C ARG A 32 6.21 -5.66 20.24
N MET A 33 6.94 -4.91 21.06
CA MET A 33 6.33 -3.97 22.01
C MET A 33 5.77 -2.73 21.32
N MET A 34 6.02 -2.53 20.02
CA MET A 34 5.62 -1.37 19.21
C MET A 34 4.45 -1.66 18.24
N VAL A 35 3.94 -2.88 18.19
CA VAL A 35 2.92 -3.32 17.22
C VAL A 35 1.84 -4.13 17.93
N ASP A 36 0.57 -3.86 17.63
CA ASP A 36 -0.58 -4.64 18.15
C ASP A 36 -1.08 -5.67 17.15
N ALA A 37 -1.08 -5.33 15.86
CA ALA A 37 -1.51 -6.25 14.80
C ALA A 37 -0.76 -5.97 13.49
N VAL A 38 -0.58 -7.03 12.71
CA VAL A 38 0.11 -7.03 11.42
C VAL A 38 -0.89 -7.50 10.35
N VAL A 39 -0.88 -6.83 9.20
CA VAL A 39 -1.69 -7.20 8.03
C VAL A 39 -0.75 -7.41 6.85
N GLU A 40 -0.85 -8.54 6.17
CA GLU A 40 -0.20 -8.73 4.87
C GLU A 40 -1.04 -8.04 3.80
N ALA A 41 -0.47 -7.04 3.13
CA ALA A 41 -1.13 -6.25 2.10
C ALA A 41 -0.12 -5.93 0.98
N PRO A 42 0.15 -6.88 0.07
CA PRO A 42 1.06 -6.66 -1.05
C PRO A 42 0.57 -5.52 -1.94
N GLY A 43 1.44 -4.55 -2.21
CA GLY A 43 1.07 -3.31 -2.92
C GLY A 43 0.30 -2.32 -2.05
N GLY A 44 0.23 -2.51 -0.73
CA GLY A 44 -0.60 -1.71 0.17
C GLY A 44 -0.14 -0.26 0.33
N ALA A 45 1.08 0.09 -0.10
CA ALA A 45 1.53 1.47 -0.18
C ALA A 45 1.23 2.13 -1.55
N HIS A 46 0.77 1.38 -2.55
CA HIS A 46 0.37 1.92 -3.84
C HIS A 46 -0.67 3.06 -3.64
N PHE A 47 -0.58 4.18 -4.35
CA PHE A 47 0.31 4.55 -5.46
C PHE A 47 1.62 5.21 -5.04
N THR A 48 1.94 5.24 -3.74
CA THR A 48 3.18 5.83 -3.22
C THR A 48 4.37 4.87 -3.36
N THR A 49 5.56 5.29 -2.90
CA THR A 49 6.78 4.46 -2.96
C THR A 49 6.85 3.50 -1.78
N ALA A 50 7.32 2.27 -2.02
CA ALA A 50 7.72 1.32 -0.98
C ALA A 50 9.11 0.77 -1.32
N ALA A 51 10.13 1.63 -1.26
CA ALA A 51 11.49 1.21 -1.57
C ALA A 51 12.00 0.20 -0.53
N PRO A 52 12.69 -0.88 -0.96
CA PRO A 52 13.18 -1.11 -2.32
C PRO A 52 12.21 -1.88 -3.26
N ASP A 53 11.05 -2.30 -2.78
CA ASP A 53 10.15 -3.23 -3.49
C ASP A 53 9.52 -2.62 -4.74
N TYR A 54 9.04 -1.39 -4.65
CA TYR A 54 8.49 -0.67 -5.81
C TYR A 54 8.59 0.85 -5.68
N GLY A 55 8.65 1.50 -6.85
CA GLY A 55 8.60 2.95 -6.98
C GLY A 55 7.16 3.48 -6.97
N ARG A 56 7.05 4.81 -6.98
CA ARG A 56 5.77 5.52 -7.06
C ARG A 56 5.10 5.31 -8.42
N ASP A 57 3.79 5.06 -8.43
CA ASP A 57 3.01 5.06 -9.67
C ASP A 57 2.61 6.50 -10.02
N GLU A 58 3.47 7.18 -10.78
CA GLU A 58 3.23 8.55 -11.23
C GLU A 58 2.01 8.67 -12.16
N LYS A 59 1.71 7.62 -12.95
CA LYS A 59 0.57 7.65 -13.89
C LYS A 59 -0.73 7.59 -13.08
N PHE A 60 -0.82 6.64 -12.16
CA PHE A 60 -2.00 6.50 -11.31
C PHE A 60 -2.17 7.69 -10.36
N GLN A 61 -1.07 8.23 -9.81
CA GLN A 61 -1.15 9.43 -8.98
C GLN A 61 -1.70 10.65 -9.76
N ARG A 62 -1.30 10.85 -11.02
CA ARG A 62 -1.89 11.92 -11.85
C ARG A 62 -3.36 11.64 -12.15
N HIS A 63 -3.72 10.41 -12.48
CA HIS A 63 -5.11 10.02 -12.71
C HIS A 63 -5.99 10.31 -11.49
N TYR A 64 -5.52 9.97 -10.28
CA TYR A 64 -6.18 10.32 -9.02
C TYR A 64 -6.38 11.84 -8.87
N ALA A 65 -5.33 12.63 -9.11
CA ALA A 65 -5.40 14.09 -8.99
C ALA A 65 -6.34 14.74 -10.02
N GLU A 66 -6.35 14.22 -11.25
CA GLU A 66 -7.24 14.67 -12.32
C GLU A 66 -8.69 14.29 -12.04
N ALA A 67 -8.96 13.06 -11.58
CA ALA A 67 -10.30 12.62 -11.21
C ALA A 67 -10.93 13.49 -10.12
N ALA A 68 -10.13 13.89 -9.12
CA ALA A 68 -10.57 14.77 -8.04
C ALA A 68 -10.91 16.22 -8.48
N SER A 69 -10.61 16.61 -9.74
CA SER A 69 -10.88 17.96 -10.23
C SER A 69 -12.36 18.24 -10.55
N THR A 70 -13.19 17.20 -10.67
CA THR A 70 -14.63 17.31 -10.95
C THR A 70 -15.43 16.32 -10.12
N GLU A 71 -16.70 16.62 -9.87
CA GLU A 71 -17.60 15.72 -9.12
C GLU A 71 -17.87 14.42 -9.89
N ASP A 72 -18.09 14.49 -11.20
CA ASP A 72 -18.32 13.31 -12.03
C ASP A 72 -17.07 12.44 -12.15
N GLY A 73 -15.88 13.03 -12.35
CA GLY A 73 -14.62 12.30 -12.36
C GLY A 73 -14.32 11.61 -11.04
N TRP A 74 -14.62 12.27 -9.91
CA TRP A 74 -14.45 11.67 -8.59
C TRP A 74 -15.44 10.52 -8.35
N ARG A 75 -16.70 10.68 -8.78
CA ARG A 75 -17.70 9.60 -8.71
C ARG A 75 -17.27 8.37 -9.49
N GLU A 76 -16.74 8.55 -10.69
CA GLU A 76 -16.21 7.45 -11.50
C GLU A 76 -15.02 6.78 -10.81
N PHE A 77 -14.07 7.56 -10.29
CA PHE A 77 -12.91 7.04 -9.57
C PHE A 77 -13.32 6.22 -8.33
N VAL A 78 -14.27 6.72 -7.53
CA VAL A 78 -14.80 6.00 -6.36
C VAL A 78 -15.47 4.70 -6.79
N ALA A 79 -16.29 4.73 -7.84
CA ALA A 79 -16.98 3.53 -8.34
C ALA A 79 -15.99 2.45 -8.79
N THR A 80 -14.91 2.85 -9.48
CA THR A 80 -13.93 1.93 -10.05
C THR A 80 -12.92 1.42 -9.01
N TYR A 81 -12.40 2.29 -8.15
CA TYR A 81 -11.24 1.96 -7.31
C TYR A 81 -11.55 1.82 -5.81
N LEU A 82 -12.67 2.38 -5.31
CA LEU A 82 -12.91 2.52 -3.85
C LEU A 82 -14.24 1.91 -3.37
N SER A 83 -14.98 1.26 -4.25
CA SER A 83 -16.30 0.67 -3.93
C SER A 83 -16.26 -0.85 -3.69
N GLY A 84 -15.07 -1.44 -3.72
CA GLY A 84 -14.81 -2.86 -3.46
C GLY A 84 -13.80 -3.08 -2.32
N GLY A 85 -13.20 -4.27 -2.29
CA GLY A 85 -12.07 -4.60 -1.41
C GLY A 85 -10.71 -4.24 -2.01
N GLU A 86 -9.64 -4.55 -1.28
CA GLU A 86 -8.26 -4.31 -1.75
C GLU A 86 -7.93 -5.11 -3.02
N ASP A 87 -8.43 -6.34 -3.14
CA ASP A 87 -8.23 -7.16 -4.34
C ASP A 87 -8.86 -6.52 -5.58
N ASP A 88 -10.04 -5.90 -5.43
CA ASP A 88 -10.74 -5.18 -6.50
C ASP A 88 -9.95 -3.93 -6.92
N TYR A 89 -9.46 -3.17 -5.94
CA TYR A 89 -8.58 -2.02 -6.17
C TYR A 89 -7.33 -2.42 -6.96
N GLN A 90 -6.61 -3.44 -6.48
CA GLN A 90 -5.38 -3.92 -7.11
C GLN A 90 -5.64 -4.46 -8.53
N ALA A 91 -6.80 -5.10 -8.76
CA ALA A 91 -7.20 -5.51 -10.11
C ALA A 91 -7.44 -4.32 -11.03
N ALA A 92 -8.21 -3.33 -10.60
CA ALA A 92 -8.49 -2.13 -11.39
C ALA A 92 -7.22 -1.31 -11.69
N VAL A 93 -6.28 -1.23 -10.74
CA VAL A 93 -4.98 -0.59 -10.94
C VAL A 93 -4.16 -1.33 -12.01
N ARG A 94 -4.12 -2.67 -11.98
CA ARG A 94 -3.44 -3.47 -13.01
C ARG A 94 -4.05 -3.28 -14.39
N GLU A 95 -5.38 -3.22 -14.48
CA GLU A 95 -6.09 -2.94 -15.73
C GLU A 95 -5.76 -1.54 -16.26
N PHE A 96 -5.74 -0.52 -15.39
CA PHE A 96 -5.31 0.83 -15.74
C PHE A 96 -3.88 0.85 -16.30
N GLY A 97 -2.94 0.17 -15.63
CA GLY A 97 -1.55 0.05 -16.07
C GLY A 97 -1.37 -0.68 -17.41
N ALA A 98 -2.21 -1.68 -17.70
CA ALA A 98 -2.19 -2.43 -18.96
C ALA A 98 -2.76 -1.63 -20.15
N SER A 99 -3.63 -0.67 -19.88
CA SER A 99 -4.25 0.21 -20.89
C SER A 99 -3.44 1.46 -21.25
N SER A 100 -2.31 1.70 -20.57
CA SER A 100 -1.53 2.96 -20.57
C SER A 100 -0.11 2.86 -21.16
#